data_AF-A0A958MFT1-F1
#
_entry.id   AF-A0A958MFT1-F1
#
_cell.length_a   1.000
_cell.length_b   1.000
_cell.length_c   1.000
_cell.angle_alpha   90.00
_cell.angle_beta   90.00
_cell.angle_gamma   90.00
#
_symmetry.space_group_name_H-M   'P 1'
#
loop_
_entity.id
_entity.type
_entity.pdbx_description
1 polymer ?
#
loop_
_entity_poly.entity_id
_entity_poly.type
_entity_poly.pdbx_seq_one_letter_code
_entity_poly.pdbx_strand_id
1 'polypeptide(L)'
;MTKDSYSANNKGFAITQQGGTADKTSFASITDAGGLKSSLMTFDHNTGFIGVGTTSPATTLDITGTDAIIVPQGTTAQRPTGENGMIRYNTSTTKMEVYENGGWADIVSTGGLANIVEDTTPQLGGNLDVNSYDITSATGLDIAIGSGAGNDFTIDTDK
;
A
#
# COMPACT_ATOMS: atom_id res chain seq x y z
N MET A 1 -30.56 -41.32 22.63
CA MET A 1 -29.89 -40.69 21.47
C MET A 1 -30.34 -39.24 21.45
N THR A 2 -29.51 -38.34 21.95
CA THR A 2 -29.86 -36.91 22.08
C THR A 2 -29.92 -36.31 20.69
N LYS A 3 -31.09 -35.78 20.34
CA LYS A 3 -31.41 -35.20 19.04
C LYS A 3 -30.81 -33.80 18.99
N ASP A 4 -29.80 -33.59 18.15
CA ASP A 4 -29.35 -32.25 17.80
C ASP A 4 -30.54 -31.52 17.15
N SER A 5 -31.12 -30.59 17.92
CA SER A 5 -32.32 -29.87 17.55
C SER A 5 -31.96 -28.76 16.57
N TYR A 6 -32.10 -29.03 15.28
CA TYR A 6 -32.07 -27.98 14.26
C TYR A 6 -33.48 -27.41 14.10
N SER A 7 -33.70 -26.14 14.48
CA SER A 7 -34.95 -25.43 14.24
C SER A 7 -35.13 -25.23 12.73
N ALA A 8 -36.31 -25.54 12.18
CA ALA A 8 -36.60 -25.51 10.74
C ALA A 8 -36.42 -24.12 10.08
N ASN A 9 -36.15 -23.08 10.86
CA ASN A 9 -35.87 -21.72 10.39
C ASN A 9 -34.38 -21.33 10.45
N ASN A 10 -33.50 -22.21 10.92
CA ASN A 10 -32.06 -21.95 10.88
C ASN A 10 -31.54 -22.33 9.49
N LYS A 11 -31.00 -21.38 8.73
CA LYS A 11 -30.42 -21.62 7.39
C LYS A 11 -28.89 -21.75 7.40
N GLY A 12 -28.27 -22.11 8.53
CA GLY A 12 -26.80 -22.08 8.64
C GLY A 12 -26.18 -23.01 9.69
N PHE A 13 -24.91 -23.34 9.47
CA PHE A 13 -24.02 -23.97 10.44
C PHE A 13 -23.69 -22.97 11.55
N ALA A 14 -23.88 -23.35 12.82
CA ALA A 14 -23.57 -22.50 13.98
C ALA A 14 -22.42 -23.13 14.79
N ILE A 15 -21.26 -22.49 14.78
CA ILE A 15 -20.19 -22.81 15.75
C ILE A 15 -20.53 -22.04 17.02
N THR A 16 -21.18 -22.73 17.95
CA THR A 16 -21.49 -22.17 19.28
C THR A 16 -20.34 -22.55 20.18
N GLN A 17 -19.48 -21.60 20.54
CA GLN A 17 -18.37 -21.88 21.45
C GLN A 17 -18.88 -22.25 22.85
N GLN A 18 -18.28 -23.28 23.44
CA GLN A 18 -18.59 -23.78 24.77
C GLN A 18 -17.90 -22.91 25.85
N GLY A 19 -18.53 -21.80 26.21
CA GLY A 19 -18.47 -21.13 27.54
C GLY A 19 -17.12 -20.69 28.14
N GLY A 20 -16.85 -19.38 28.09
CA GLY A 20 -15.88 -18.66 28.93
C GLY A 20 -15.66 -17.21 28.46
N THR A 21 -15.44 -16.26 29.38
CA THR A 21 -15.35 -14.79 29.12
C THR A 21 -14.14 -14.34 28.27
N ALA A 22 -13.29 -15.26 27.80
CA ALA A 22 -12.06 -14.97 27.06
C ALA A 22 -11.85 -15.81 25.79
N ASP A 23 -12.87 -16.54 25.33
CA ASP A 23 -12.66 -17.62 24.40
C ASP A 23 -12.72 -17.15 22.93
N LYS A 24 -11.62 -17.34 22.19
CA LYS A 24 -11.50 -17.07 20.75
C LYS A 24 -12.06 -18.25 19.96
N THR A 25 -12.86 -18.02 18.92
CA THR A 25 -13.20 -19.11 17.98
C THR A 25 -12.04 -19.25 17.00
N SER A 26 -11.26 -20.32 17.16
CA SER A 26 -10.10 -20.61 16.32
C SER A 26 -10.38 -21.80 15.40
N PHE A 27 -10.14 -21.63 14.11
CA PHE A 27 -10.06 -22.75 13.18
C PHE A 27 -8.61 -23.24 13.17
N ALA A 28 -8.37 -24.46 13.65
CA ALA A 28 -7.06 -25.09 13.69
C ALA A 28 -7.02 -26.29 12.72
N SER A 29 -5.88 -26.54 12.10
CA SER A 29 -5.62 -27.85 11.49
C SER A 29 -5.09 -28.81 12.56
N ILE A 30 -5.76 -29.96 12.69
CA ILE A 30 -5.25 -31.07 13.51
C ILE A 30 -4.33 -31.88 12.61
N THR A 31 -3.05 -32.03 12.97
CA THR A 31 -2.24 -33.13 12.43
C THR A 31 -2.40 -34.32 13.38
N ASP A 32 -2.41 -35.55 12.85
CA ASP A 32 -2.74 -36.83 13.52
C ASP A 32 -1.82 -37.24 14.72
N ALA A 33 -1.17 -36.30 15.38
CA ALA A 33 -0.31 -36.50 16.55
C ALA A 33 -0.52 -35.41 17.63
N GLY A 34 -1.78 -35.07 17.93
CA GLY A 34 -2.20 -34.57 19.26
C GLY A 34 -1.79 -33.15 19.67
N GLY A 35 -1.24 -32.32 18.78
CA GLY A 35 -0.91 -30.92 19.06
C GLY A 35 -1.76 -29.95 18.24
N LEU A 36 -2.39 -28.97 18.90
CA LEU A 36 -2.95 -27.80 18.22
C LEU A 36 -1.78 -27.02 17.60
N LYS A 37 -1.77 -26.84 16.27
CA LYS A 37 -0.99 -25.75 15.67
C LYS A 37 -1.65 -24.43 16.11
N SER A 38 -0.83 -23.40 16.37
CA SER A 38 -1.27 -22.02 16.62
C SER A 38 -2.47 -21.67 15.74
N SER A 39 -3.49 -21.00 16.28
CA SER A 39 -4.72 -20.65 15.56
C SER A 39 -4.38 -20.08 14.18
N LEU A 40 -4.73 -20.83 13.12
CA LEU A 40 -4.44 -20.41 11.74
C LEU A 40 -5.26 -19.15 11.41
N MET A 41 -6.52 -19.15 11.85
CA MET A 41 -7.42 -18.01 11.81
C MET A 41 -8.11 -17.86 13.17
N THR A 42 -8.15 -16.64 13.67
CA THR A 42 -8.75 -16.26 14.94
C THR A 42 -9.87 -15.26 14.68
N PHE A 43 -11.05 -15.51 15.21
CA PHE A 43 -12.08 -14.49 15.39
C PHE A 43 -12.04 -14.03 16.84
N ASP A 44 -11.55 -12.82 17.09
CA ASP A 44 -11.48 -12.24 18.42
C ASP A 44 -12.86 -11.70 18.81
N HIS A 45 -13.47 -12.32 19.82
CA HIS A 45 -14.83 -12.00 20.23
C HIS A 45 -14.97 -10.66 20.97
N ASN A 46 -13.88 -10.14 21.54
CA ASN A 46 -13.91 -8.89 22.30
C ASN A 46 -13.84 -7.69 21.36
N THR A 47 -13.06 -7.81 20.29
CA THR A 47 -12.83 -6.73 19.31
C THR A 47 -13.64 -6.90 18.02
N GLY A 48 -14.11 -8.11 17.73
CA GLY A 48 -14.71 -8.45 16.44
C GLY A 48 -13.69 -8.60 15.30
N PHE A 49 -12.39 -8.58 15.61
CA PHE A 49 -11.32 -8.59 14.62
C PHE A 49 -10.97 -10.00 14.18
N ILE A 50 -10.44 -10.10 12.96
CA ILE A 50 -9.98 -11.34 12.36
C ILE A 50 -8.44 -11.32 12.32
N GLY A 51 -7.82 -12.31 12.94
CA GLY A 51 -6.38 -12.54 12.88
C GLY A 51 -6.04 -13.76 12.02
N VAL A 52 -5.04 -13.66 11.15
CA VAL A 52 -4.40 -14.80 10.46
C VAL A 52 -2.95 -14.88 10.91
N GLY A 53 -2.54 -16.03 11.46
CA GLY A 53 -1.22 -16.20 12.07
C GLY A 53 -1.03 -15.50 13.42
N THR A 54 -2.00 -14.71 13.88
CA THR A 54 -2.04 -14.05 15.18
C THR A 54 -3.33 -14.35 15.92
N THR A 55 -3.26 -14.37 17.25
CA THR A 55 -4.46 -14.46 18.12
C THR A 55 -4.85 -13.12 18.74
N SER A 56 -4.05 -12.08 18.54
CA SER A 56 -4.28 -10.73 19.07
C SER A 56 -4.18 -9.72 17.92
N PRO A 57 -5.16 -9.71 17.00
CA PRO A 57 -5.16 -8.81 15.86
C PRO A 57 -5.17 -7.34 16.29
N ALA A 58 -4.37 -6.50 15.65
CA ALA A 58 -4.28 -5.07 15.94
C ALA A 58 -5.35 -4.20 15.23
N THR A 59 -6.00 -4.74 14.21
CA THR A 59 -7.04 -4.08 13.41
C THR A 59 -8.07 -5.09 12.92
N THR A 60 -9.14 -4.62 12.26
CA THR A 60 -10.29 -5.44 11.82
C THR A 60 -9.89 -6.71 11.08
N LEU A 61 -8.87 -6.62 10.22
CA LEU A 61 -8.21 -7.77 9.61
C LEU A 61 -6.70 -7.61 9.77
N ASP A 62 -6.09 -8.48 10.55
CA ASP A 62 -4.65 -8.52 10.79
C ASP A 62 -4.08 -9.85 10.31
N ILE A 63 -3.13 -9.79 9.36
CA ILE A 63 -2.50 -10.95 8.76
C ILE A 63 -1.01 -10.85 9.05
N THR A 64 -0.48 -11.85 9.77
CA THR A 64 0.92 -11.92 10.18
C THR A 64 1.57 -13.16 9.57
N GLY A 65 2.81 -13.02 9.08
CA GLY A 65 3.55 -14.09 8.43
C GLY A 65 4.78 -13.56 7.69
N THR A 66 5.58 -14.47 7.13
CA THR A 66 6.77 -14.13 6.32
C THR A 66 6.55 -14.31 4.81
N ASP A 67 5.35 -14.71 4.40
CA ASP A 67 4.94 -14.86 3.00
C ASP A 67 4.11 -13.63 2.56
N ALA A 68 3.31 -13.76 1.50
CA ALA A 68 2.56 -12.65 0.89
C ALA A 68 1.02 -12.79 1.00
N ILE A 69 0.33 -11.67 0.79
CA ILE A 69 -1.11 -11.62 0.54
C ILE A 69 -1.32 -11.49 -0.97
N ILE A 70 -2.10 -12.41 -1.55
CA ILE A 70 -2.60 -12.23 -2.91
C ILE A 70 -3.86 -11.34 -2.83
N VAL A 71 -3.81 -10.19 -3.48
CA VAL A 71 -4.96 -9.29 -3.63
C VAL A 71 -5.77 -9.66 -4.87
N PRO A 72 -7.04 -9.22 -5.00
CA PRO A 72 -7.79 -9.35 -6.24
C PRO A 72 -6.98 -8.80 -7.42
N GLN A 73 -7.06 -9.47 -8.57
CA GLN A 73 -6.32 -9.05 -9.76
C GLN A 73 -7.17 -9.14 -11.03
N GLY A 74 -6.87 -8.28 -12.00
CA GLY A 74 -7.55 -8.27 -13.30
C GLY A 74 -7.09 -7.12 -14.19
N THR A 75 -7.65 -7.02 -15.39
CA THR A 75 -7.35 -5.93 -16.33
C THR A 75 -7.96 -4.60 -15.87
N THR A 76 -7.55 -3.49 -16.47
CA THR A 76 -8.15 -2.16 -16.23
C THR A 76 -9.67 -2.17 -16.48
N ALA A 77 -10.15 -2.92 -17.47
CA ALA A 77 -11.58 -3.03 -17.79
C ALA A 77 -12.38 -3.82 -16.72
N GLN A 78 -11.69 -4.60 -15.89
CA GLN A 78 -12.29 -5.41 -14.80
C GLN A 78 -12.18 -4.72 -13.44
N ARG A 79 -11.89 -3.41 -13.39
CA ARG A 79 -11.95 -2.62 -12.16
C ARG A 79 -13.39 -2.60 -11.63
N PRO A 80 -13.63 -2.89 -10.33
CA PRO A 80 -14.95 -2.73 -9.74
C PRO A 80 -15.32 -1.24 -9.66
N THR A 81 -16.59 -0.95 -9.30
CA THR A 81 -16.98 0.37 -8.81
C THR A 81 -16.08 0.72 -7.62
N GLY A 82 -15.35 1.83 -7.73
CA GLY A 82 -14.29 2.15 -6.79
C GLY A 82 -14.81 2.77 -5.49
N GLU A 83 -14.24 2.32 -4.38
CA GLU A 83 -14.44 2.85 -3.03
C GLU A 83 -13.08 3.13 -2.40
N ASN A 84 -12.97 4.24 -1.65
CA ASN A 84 -11.69 4.65 -1.06
C ASN A 84 -11.12 3.55 -0.16
N GLY A 85 -9.84 3.21 -0.37
CA GLY A 85 -9.13 2.17 0.38
C GLY A 85 -9.16 0.79 -0.25
N MET A 86 -9.83 0.59 -1.39
CA MET A 86 -9.70 -0.66 -2.15
C MET A 86 -8.27 -0.83 -2.67
N ILE A 87 -7.71 -2.04 -2.54
CA ILE A 87 -6.38 -2.42 -3.06
C ILE A 87 -6.53 -3.61 -4.00
N ARG A 88 -5.87 -3.59 -5.17
CA ARG A 88 -5.84 -4.70 -6.13
C ARG A 88 -4.57 -4.67 -6.99
N TYR A 89 -4.37 -5.70 -7.80
CA TYR A 89 -3.31 -5.76 -8.81
C TYR A 89 -3.89 -5.66 -10.22
N ASN A 90 -3.39 -4.73 -11.03
CA ASN A 90 -3.80 -4.55 -12.41
C ASN A 90 -2.87 -5.31 -13.36
N THR A 91 -3.39 -6.33 -14.03
CA THR A 91 -2.61 -7.18 -14.95
C THR A 91 -2.35 -6.51 -16.30
N SER A 92 -3.09 -5.44 -16.66
CA SER A 92 -2.83 -4.66 -17.87
C SER A 92 -1.66 -3.70 -17.70
N THR A 93 -1.49 -3.13 -16.51
CA THR A 93 -0.39 -2.20 -16.20
C THR A 93 0.73 -2.83 -15.38
N THR A 94 0.55 -4.07 -14.92
CA THR A 94 1.50 -4.84 -14.09
C THR A 94 1.85 -4.15 -12.76
N LYS A 95 0.85 -3.54 -12.11
CA LYS A 95 1.07 -2.73 -10.90
C LYS A 95 0.02 -2.99 -9.82
N MET A 96 0.44 -2.79 -8.58
CA MET A 96 -0.47 -2.63 -7.44
C MET A 96 -1.16 -1.26 -7.53
N GLU A 97 -2.48 -1.25 -7.38
CA GLU A 97 -3.30 -0.03 -7.42
C GLU A 97 -4.19 0.08 -6.17
N VAL A 98 -4.40 1.32 -5.74
CA VAL A 98 -5.34 1.70 -4.69
C VAL A 98 -6.42 2.59 -5.29
N TYR A 99 -7.66 2.48 -4.82
CA TYR A 99 -8.66 3.49 -5.12
C TYR A 99 -8.63 4.56 -4.04
N GLU A 100 -8.32 5.78 -4.43
CA GLU A 100 -8.20 6.93 -3.54
C GLU A 100 -8.64 8.20 -4.28
N ASN A 101 -9.15 9.18 -3.55
CA ASN A 101 -9.56 10.48 -4.10
C ASN A 101 -10.51 10.37 -5.33
N GLY A 102 -11.33 9.32 -5.39
CA GLY A 102 -12.28 9.10 -6.49
C GLY A 102 -11.67 8.49 -7.76
N GLY A 103 -10.46 7.93 -7.70
CA GLY A 103 -9.81 7.29 -8.84
C GLY A 103 -8.89 6.14 -8.45
N TRP A 104 -8.56 5.30 -9.42
CA TRP A 104 -7.53 4.28 -9.27
C TRP A 104 -6.15 4.91 -9.50
N ALA A 105 -5.26 4.77 -8.52
CA ALA A 105 -3.88 5.23 -8.56
C ALA A 105 -2.90 4.08 -8.31
N ASP A 106 -1.71 4.15 -8.89
CA ASP A 106 -0.63 3.17 -8.64
C ASP A 106 -0.07 3.39 -7.22
N ILE A 107 0.09 2.33 -6.43
CA ILE A 107 0.61 2.42 -5.05
C ILE A 107 2.10 2.80 -5.02
N VAL A 108 2.85 2.37 -6.03
CA VAL A 108 4.25 2.75 -6.21
C VAL A 108 4.33 3.69 -7.41
N SER A 109 4.37 4.99 -7.15
CA SER A 109 4.84 5.94 -8.15
C SER A 109 6.35 5.80 -8.27
N THR A 110 6.87 5.76 -9.49
CA THR A 110 8.31 5.77 -9.74
C THR A 110 8.87 7.05 -9.13
N GLY A 111 9.69 6.94 -8.09
CA GLY A 111 10.19 8.05 -7.25
C GLY A 111 11.14 9.01 -7.95
N GLY A 112 10.70 9.61 -9.05
CA GLY A 112 11.35 10.74 -9.71
C GLY A 112 10.49 12.01 -9.61
N LEU A 113 11.09 13.14 -9.98
CA LEU A 113 10.36 14.39 -10.15
C LEU A 113 9.34 14.22 -11.28
N ALA A 114 8.06 14.52 -11.01
CA ALA A 114 7.07 14.54 -12.08
C ALA A 114 7.32 15.74 -13.01
N ASN A 115 7.73 16.87 -12.44
CA ASN A 115 8.14 18.08 -13.16
C ASN A 115 9.38 18.72 -12.52
N ILE A 116 10.20 19.39 -13.34
CA ILE A 116 11.36 20.17 -12.84
C ILE A 116 10.92 21.28 -11.87
N VAL A 117 9.73 21.85 -12.06
CA VAL A 117 9.20 22.93 -11.19
C VAL A 117 9.00 22.51 -9.73
N GLU A 118 8.91 21.21 -9.48
CA GLU A 118 8.76 20.65 -8.13
C GLU A 118 10.09 20.60 -7.37
N ASP A 119 11.23 20.69 -8.07
CA ASP A 119 12.55 20.80 -7.44
C ASP A 119 12.84 22.26 -7.11
N THR A 120 12.62 22.62 -5.84
CA THR A 120 12.90 23.97 -5.34
C THR A 120 14.37 24.20 -5.00
N THR A 121 15.21 23.15 -5.03
CA THR A 121 16.64 23.22 -4.70
C THR A 121 17.50 22.38 -5.67
N PRO A 122 17.40 22.58 -6.99
CA PRO A 122 18.07 21.72 -7.95
C PRO A 122 19.58 21.77 -7.79
N GLN A 123 20.22 20.59 -7.74
CA GLN A 123 21.67 20.45 -7.78
C GLN A 123 22.06 19.77 -9.10
N LEU A 124 22.89 20.44 -9.90
CA LEU A 124 23.28 19.95 -11.23
C LEU A 124 24.34 18.83 -11.21
N GLY A 125 25.00 18.61 -10.06
CA GLY A 125 26.07 17.62 -9.94
C GLY A 125 27.33 17.90 -10.80
N GLY A 126 27.36 19.03 -11.52
CA GLY A 126 28.40 19.44 -12.45
C GLY A 126 28.02 20.74 -13.18
N ASN A 127 28.78 21.09 -14.23
CA ASN A 127 28.52 22.28 -15.04
C ASN A 127 27.22 22.12 -15.86
N LEU A 128 26.47 23.23 -16.01
CA LEU A 128 25.31 23.28 -16.90
C LEU A 128 25.76 23.37 -18.37
N ASP A 129 25.47 22.35 -19.18
CA ASP A 129 25.58 22.45 -20.64
C ASP A 129 24.29 23.04 -21.22
N VAL A 130 24.39 24.23 -21.81
CA VAL A 130 23.26 24.96 -22.38
C VAL A 130 22.99 24.61 -23.85
N ASN A 131 23.76 23.70 -24.46
CA ASN A 131 23.60 23.21 -25.84
C ASN A 131 23.39 24.35 -26.87
N SER A 132 24.19 25.42 -26.75
CA SER A 132 24.13 26.64 -27.58
C SER A 132 22.90 27.54 -27.41
N TYR A 133 22.12 27.36 -26.34
CA TYR A 133 21.01 28.26 -25.97
C TYR A 133 21.42 29.25 -24.87
N ASP A 134 20.72 30.39 -24.83
CA ASP A 134 20.85 31.36 -23.76
C ASP A 134 20.05 30.95 -22.52
N ILE A 135 20.60 31.23 -21.33
CA ILE A 135 19.83 31.17 -20.09
C ILE A 135 19.06 32.48 -19.96
N THR A 136 17.73 32.41 -20.07
CA THR A 136 16.86 33.60 -20.06
C THR A 136 15.95 33.60 -18.84
N SER A 137 15.75 34.78 -18.23
CA SER A 137 14.77 34.97 -17.17
C SER A 137 13.41 35.31 -17.77
N ALA A 138 12.46 34.39 -17.67
CA ALA A 138 11.14 34.52 -18.29
C ALA A 138 10.33 35.74 -17.78
N THR A 139 10.62 36.24 -16.59
CA THR A 139 9.91 37.37 -15.97
C THR A 139 10.77 38.64 -15.86
N GLY A 140 11.95 38.65 -16.48
CA GLY A 140 12.87 39.80 -16.43
C GLY A 140 13.54 40.01 -15.07
N LEU A 141 13.49 39.01 -14.18
CA LEU A 141 14.29 38.99 -12.95
C LEU A 141 15.76 38.67 -13.24
N ASP A 142 16.67 39.07 -12.37
CA ASP A 142 18.08 38.73 -12.53
C ASP A 142 18.32 37.22 -12.34
N ILE A 143 19.15 36.63 -13.21
CA ILE A 143 19.72 35.30 -12.96
C ILE A 143 20.96 35.53 -12.09
N ALA A 144 20.85 35.18 -10.81
CA ALA A 144 21.98 35.31 -9.89
C ALA A 144 23.06 34.25 -10.21
N ILE A 145 24.15 34.68 -10.84
CA ILE A 145 25.37 33.87 -11.01
C ILE A 145 26.33 34.27 -9.89
N GLY A 146 26.20 33.63 -8.73
CA GLY A 146 27.00 33.94 -7.55
C GLY A 146 27.56 32.68 -6.92
N SER A 147 28.88 32.52 -6.97
CA SER A 147 29.54 31.65 -6.00
C SER A 147 29.57 32.40 -4.66
N GLY A 148 29.25 31.72 -3.55
CA GLY A 148 29.52 32.26 -2.23
C GLY A 148 31.01 32.61 -2.16
N ALA A 149 31.32 33.91 -2.20
CA ALA A 149 32.66 34.50 -2.24
C ALA A 149 33.50 34.18 -3.50
N GLY A 150 33.21 34.86 -4.61
CA GLY A 150 34.12 34.96 -5.75
C GLY A 150 33.39 35.39 -7.01
N ASN A 151 33.80 36.51 -7.62
CA ASN A 151 33.27 36.96 -8.90
C ASN A 151 33.74 36.00 -10.01
N ASP A 152 32.94 34.96 -10.31
CA ASP A 152 33.16 34.05 -11.44
C ASP A 152 32.18 34.39 -12.57
N PHE A 153 32.30 35.62 -13.08
CA PHE A 153 31.71 35.98 -14.36
C PHE A 153 32.84 36.27 -15.33
N THR A 154 33.23 35.25 -16.09
CA THR A 154 34.23 35.35 -17.15
C THR A 154 33.51 35.44 -18.49
N ILE A 155 33.56 36.61 -19.13
CA ILE A 155 33.21 36.72 -20.55
C ILE A 155 34.47 36.33 -21.32
N ASP A 156 34.51 35.12 -21.86
CA ASP A 156 35.52 34.77 -22.86
C ASP A 156 35.11 35.38 -24.20
N THR A 157 35.80 36.44 -24.59
CA THR A 157 35.57 37.14 -25.87
C THR A 157 36.40 36.57 -27.00
N ASP A 158 37.31 35.64 -26.73
CA ASP A 158 38.31 35.19 -27.70
C ASP A 158 37.89 33.83 -28.28
N LYS A 159 37.40 33.88 -29.53
CA LYS A 159 37.48 32.74 -30.46
C LYS A 159 38.59 33.00 -31.47
#